data_AF-A0A9N9JN67-F1
#
_entry.id   AF-A0A9N9JN67-F1
#
_cell.length_a   1.000
_cell.length_b   1.000
_cell.length_c   1.000
_cell.angle_alpha   90.00
_cell.angle_beta   90.00
_cell.angle_gamma   90.00
#
_symmetry.space_group_name_H-M   'P 1'
#
loop_
_entity.id
_entity.type
_entity.pdbx_description
1 polymer ?
#
loop_
_entity_poly.entity_id
_entity_poly.type
_entity_poly.pdbx_seq_one_letter_code
_entity_poly.pdbx_strand_id
1 'polypeptide(L)'
;MNKHSSGTIKKNKKARNKKQLQKLSANHETTVFAATAGLDQAIRLTKEKVAKQNRKFRDREFDLFVNMDDCLYNKKKTTFEATNIQRINKICKEPQFFIDGVEPNAIKQGGVGDCWFIASLAVITNIPKLLETICVARDEEVAYAKVHGDYESIVGGWTGE
;
A
#
# COMPACT_ATOMS: atom_id res chain seq x y z
N MET A 1 42.04 -7.18 30.88
CA MET A 1 41.41 -6.99 29.55
C MET A 1 39.90 -7.12 29.71
N ASN A 2 39.18 -6.00 29.70
CA ASN A 2 37.75 -5.96 30.05
C ASN A 2 36.89 -6.47 28.88
N LYS A 3 36.30 -7.66 29.02
CA LYS A 3 35.28 -8.19 28.09
C LYS A 3 33.94 -7.52 28.40
N HIS A 4 33.75 -6.27 28.00
CA HIS A 4 32.41 -5.69 28.00
C HIS A 4 31.61 -6.30 26.84
N SER A 5 30.67 -7.15 27.23
CA SER A 5 29.81 -7.98 26.39
C SER A 5 29.10 -7.17 25.30
N SER A 6 29.46 -7.47 24.05
CA SER A 6 28.81 -6.95 22.83
C SER A 6 27.28 -7.17 22.83
N GLY A 7 26.78 -8.14 23.60
CA GLY A 7 25.34 -8.40 23.77
C GLY A 7 24.60 -7.31 24.54
N THR A 8 25.22 -6.66 25.51
CA THR A 8 24.60 -5.60 26.33
C THR A 8 24.46 -4.31 25.54
N ILE A 9 25.46 -3.98 24.70
CA ILE A 9 25.45 -2.81 23.81
C ILE A 9 24.34 -2.94 22.76
N LYS A 10 24.17 -4.13 22.16
CA LYS A 10 23.10 -4.41 21.19
C LYS A 10 21.70 -4.30 21.82
N LYS A 11 21.51 -4.81 23.05
CA LYS A 11 20.24 -4.70 23.79
C LYS A 11 19.89 -3.24 24.10
N ASN A 12 20.86 -2.44 24.55
CA ASN A 12 20.65 -1.01 24.84
C ASN A 12 20.33 -0.19 23.58
N LYS A 13 20.97 -0.50 22.44
CA LYS A 13 20.65 0.14 21.15
C LYS A 13 19.21 -0.17 20.69
N LYS A 14 18.77 -1.43 20.83
CA LYS A 14 17.40 -1.85 20.49
C LYS A 14 16.36 -1.17 21.38
N ALA A 15 16.61 -1.08 22.68
CA ALA A 15 15.73 -0.38 23.63
C ALA A 15 15.65 1.13 23.37
N ARG A 16 16.77 1.77 23.02
CA ARG A 16 16.82 3.20 22.66
C ARG A 16 16.05 3.49 21.37
N ASN A 17 16.18 2.66 20.34
CA ASN A 17 15.37 2.76 19.12
C ASN A 17 13.88 2.58 19.42
N LYS A 18 13.49 1.62 20.26
CA LYS A 18 12.10 1.41 20.66
C LYS A 18 11.51 2.65 21.39
N LYS A 19 12.26 3.25 22.31
CA LYS A 19 11.84 4.50 22.99
C LYS A 19 11.73 5.67 22.02
N GLN A 20 12.64 5.77 21.05
CA GLN A 20 12.61 6.82 20.04
C GLN A 20 11.41 6.67 19.10
N LEU A 21 11.10 5.45 18.65
CA LEU A 21 9.89 5.12 17.89
C LEU A 21 8.61 5.43 18.68
N GLN A 22 8.56 5.06 19.96
CA GLN A 22 7.42 5.38 20.82
C GLN A 22 7.22 6.90 20.97
N LYS A 23 8.31 7.65 21.13
CA LYS A 23 8.26 9.12 21.20
C LYS A 23 7.82 9.76 19.87
N LEU A 24 8.27 9.21 18.74
CA LEU A 24 7.81 9.61 17.40
C LEU A 24 6.31 9.33 17.22
N SER A 25 5.83 8.16 17.66
CA SER A 25 4.40 7.82 17.58
C SER A 25 3.52 8.66 18.53
N ALA A 26 4.05 9.08 19.69
CA ALA A 26 3.31 9.90 20.66
C ALA A 26 3.19 11.37 20.24
N ASN A 27 4.16 11.86 19.47
CA ASN A 27 4.16 13.24 18.95
C ASN A 27 3.35 13.39 17.65
N HIS A 28 2.88 12.29 17.07
CA HIS A 28 2.06 12.34 15.88
C HIS A 28 0.58 12.41 16.28
N GLU A 29 0.08 13.60 16.59
CA GLU A 29 -1.31 13.91 16.28
C GLU A 29 -1.40 13.90 14.75
N THR A 30 -1.84 12.78 14.19
CA THR A 30 -1.99 12.68 12.74
C THR A 30 -3.26 13.41 12.35
N THR A 31 -3.11 14.68 12.01
CA THR A 31 -4.10 15.35 11.17
C THR A 31 -4.14 14.58 9.85
N VAL A 32 -5.24 13.87 9.62
CA VAL A 32 -5.49 13.14 8.37
C VAL A 32 -5.50 14.19 7.25
N PHE A 33 -4.39 14.32 6.52
CA PHE A 33 -4.29 15.30 5.42
C PHE A 33 -5.14 14.88 4.22
N ALA A 34 -5.60 13.63 4.17
CA ALA A 34 -6.49 13.16 3.13
C ALA A 34 -7.90 13.72 3.35
N ALA A 35 -8.41 14.47 2.38
CA ALA A 35 -9.83 14.79 2.30
C ALA A 35 -10.61 13.45 2.26
N THR A 36 -11.29 13.10 3.36
CA THR A 36 -12.11 11.88 3.47
C THR A 36 -13.59 12.13 3.19
N ALA A 37 -13.97 13.39 2.96
CA ALA A 37 -15.34 13.75 2.61
C ALA A 37 -15.76 13.01 1.33
N GLY A 38 -16.82 12.19 1.45
CA GLY A 38 -17.37 11.43 0.31
C GLY A 38 -16.76 10.04 0.09
N LEU A 39 -15.77 9.61 0.88
CA LEU A 39 -15.15 8.28 0.78
C LEU A 39 -16.19 7.15 0.84
N ASP A 40 -17.01 7.16 1.89
CA ASP A 40 -18.01 6.11 2.14
C ASP A 40 -19.05 6.06 1.01
N GLN A 41 -19.46 7.24 0.54
CA GLN A 41 -20.39 7.35 -0.57
C GLN A 41 -19.78 6.80 -1.86
N ALA A 42 -18.53 7.15 -2.16
CA ALA A 42 -17.84 6.67 -3.35
C ALA A 42 -17.63 5.16 -3.34
N ILE A 43 -17.22 4.59 -2.20
CA ILE A 43 -17.11 3.14 -2.00
C ILE A 43 -18.47 2.48 -2.26
N ARG A 44 -19.52 2.98 -1.60
CA ARG A 44 -20.87 2.40 -1.71
C ARG A 44 -21.36 2.39 -3.15
N LEU A 45 -21.29 3.53 -3.85
CA LEU A 45 -21.71 3.65 -5.24
C LEU A 45 -20.94 2.70 -6.16
N THR A 46 -19.64 2.58 -5.93
CA THR A 46 -18.77 1.69 -6.72
C THR A 46 -19.12 0.24 -6.51
N LYS A 47 -19.29 -0.19 -5.24
CA LYS A 47 -19.73 -1.55 -4.90
C LYS A 47 -21.07 -1.87 -5.55
N GLU A 48 -22.05 -0.98 -5.46
CA GLU A 48 -23.37 -1.16 -6.07
C GLU A 48 -23.27 -1.30 -7.60
N LYS A 49 -22.46 -0.47 -8.27
CA LYS A 49 -22.27 -0.50 -9.73
C LYS A 49 -21.62 -1.81 -10.20
N VAL A 50 -20.56 -2.23 -9.52
CA VAL A 50 -19.80 -3.47 -9.79
C VAL A 50 -20.69 -4.70 -9.57
N ALA A 51 -21.42 -4.75 -8.44
CA ALA A 51 -22.32 -5.84 -8.10
C ALA A 51 -23.46 -6.00 -9.12
N LYS A 52 -24.09 -4.88 -9.54
CA LYS A 52 -25.17 -4.90 -10.54
C LYS A 52 -24.74 -5.49 -11.89
N GLN A 53 -23.48 -5.31 -12.26
CA GLN A 53 -22.99 -5.74 -13.57
C GLN A 53 -22.24 -7.08 -13.51
N ASN A 54 -22.10 -7.68 -12.32
CA ASN A 54 -21.34 -8.92 -12.07
C ASN A 54 -19.94 -8.91 -12.72
N ARG A 55 -19.26 -7.76 -12.62
CA ARG A 55 -17.99 -7.47 -13.29
C ARG A 55 -17.04 -6.80 -12.32
N LYS A 56 -15.73 -6.95 -12.51
CA LYS A 56 -14.74 -6.39 -11.58
C LYS A 56 -14.46 -4.92 -11.88
N PHE A 57 -14.11 -4.14 -10.86
CA PHE A 57 -13.74 -2.74 -11.05
C PHE A 57 -12.49 -2.58 -11.94
N ARG A 58 -12.53 -1.60 -12.85
CA ARG A 58 -11.39 -1.09 -13.62
C ARG A 58 -11.26 0.41 -13.43
N ASP A 59 -10.03 0.84 -13.14
CA ASP A 59 -9.71 2.25 -13.08
C ASP A 59 -9.71 2.84 -14.49
N ARG A 60 -10.44 3.95 -14.68
CA ARG A 60 -10.50 4.65 -15.98
C ARG A 60 -9.19 5.36 -16.29
N GLU A 61 -8.58 5.95 -15.28
CA GLU A 61 -7.37 6.77 -15.41
C GLU A 61 -6.12 5.88 -15.44
N PHE A 62 -6.25 4.65 -14.96
CA PHE A 62 -5.18 3.66 -14.90
C PHE A 62 -5.62 2.28 -15.44
N ASP A 63 -6.12 2.24 -16.68
CA ASP A 63 -6.52 0.98 -17.33
C ASP A 63 -5.32 0.27 -17.98
N LEU A 64 -4.70 -0.64 -17.22
CA LEU A 64 -3.56 -1.44 -17.68
C LEU A 64 -3.84 -2.29 -18.92
N PHE A 65 -5.10 -2.56 -19.28
CA PHE A 65 -5.44 -3.38 -20.44
C PHE A 65 -5.55 -2.58 -21.74
N VAL A 66 -5.85 -1.29 -21.64
CA VAL A 66 -6.01 -0.40 -22.81
C VAL A 66 -4.79 0.50 -22.95
N ASN A 67 -4.24 0.99 -21.83
CA ASN A 67 -3.19 2.00 -21.78
C ASN A 67 -1.93 1.45 -21.08
N MET A 68 -1.55 0.20 -21.37
CA MET A 68 -0.46 -0.49 -20.66
C MET A 68 0.84 0.33 -20.64
N ASP A 69 1.22 0.90 -21.79
CA ASP A 69 2.47 1.67 -21.90
C ASP A 69 2.44 2.96 -21.09
N ASP A 70 1.33 3.71 -21.13
CA ASP A 70 1.16 4.94 -20.36
C ASP A 70 1.11 4.68 -18.84
N CYS A 71 0.57 3.52 -18.45
CA CYS A 71 0.49 3.11 -17.05
C CYS A 71 1.82 2.56 -16.50
N LEU A 72 2.65 1.92 -17.33
CA LEU A 72 3.90 1.29 -16.91
C LEU A 72 5.13 2.18 -17.12
N TYR A 73 5.14 3.00 -18.17
CA TYR A 73 6.34 3.71 -18.60
C TYR A 73 6.11 5.21 -18.68
N ASN A 74 7.12 5.96 -18.28
CA ASN A 74 7.24 7.35 -18.69
C ASN A 74 7.82 7.40 -20.12
N LYS A 75 7.53 8.47 -20.88
CA LYS A 75 7.79 8.66 -22.32
C LYS A 75 9.19 8.26 -22.82
N LYS A 76 10.19 8.13 -21.93
CA LYS A 76 11.54 7.67 -22.24
C LYS A 76 12.14 7.00 -20.99
N LYS A 77 12.57 5.73 -21.04
CA LYS A 77 13.95 5.29 -20.69
C LYS A 77 14.16 3.82 -20.38
N THR A 78 13.16 3.01 -20.03
CA THR A 78 13.36 1.57 -19.78
C THR A 78 12.08 0.81 -20.05
N THR A 79 12.13 -0.15 -20.97
CA THR A 79 11.05 -1.10 -21.21
C THR A 79 11.36 -2.37 -20.42
N PHE A 80 10.44 -2.77 -19.56
CA PHE A 80 10.45 -4.08 -18.92
C PHE A 80 9.65 -5.04 -19.81
N GLU A 81 10.06 -6.30 -19.95
CA GLU A 81 9.18 -7.30 -20.58
C GLU A 81 8.01 -7.59 -19.62
N ALA A 82 6.93 -6.79 -19.73
CA ALA A 82 5.70 -7.03 -19.01
C ALA A 82 5.05 -8.29 -19.60
N THR A 83 5.03 -9.38 -18.84
CA THR A 83 4.55 -10.68 -19.33
C THR A 83 3.05 -10.85 -19.18
N ASN A 84 2.43 -10.36 -18.10
CA ASN A 84 1.00 -10.52 -17.86
C ASN A 84 0.45 -9.58 -16.77
N ILE A 85 -0.81 -9.16 -16.87
CA ILE A 85 -1.54 -8.39 -15.85
C ILE A 85 -2.48 -9.34 -15.12
N GLN A 86 -2.28 -9.52 -13.81
CA GLN A 86 -3.09 -10.43 -13.00
C GLN A 86 -3.63 -9.75 -11.74
N ARG A 87 -4.88 -10.06 -11.40
CA ARG A 87 -5.47 -9.67 -10.11
C ARG A 87 -4.98 -10.59 -9.00
N ILE A 88 -4.99 -10.10 -7.76
CA ILE A 88 -4.44 -10.82 -6.60
C ILE A 88 -5.00 -12.24 -6.44
N ASN A 89 -6.29 -12.44 -6.73
CA ASN A 89 -6.97 -13.74 -6.62
C ASN A 89 -6.51 -14.78 -7.67
N LYS A 90 -5.72 -14.38 -8.68
CA LYS A 90 -5.05 -15.29 -9.62
C LYS A 90 -3.63 -15.67 -9.16
N ILE A 91 -3.06 -14.87 -8.26
CA ILE A 91 -1.69 -15.01 -7.75
C ILE A 91 -1.70 -15.75 -6.40
N CYS A 92 -2.66 -15.43 -5.53
CA CYS A 92 -2.81 -15.97 -4.19
C CYS A 92 -4.23 -16.53 -4.01
N LYS A 93 -4.33 -17.73 -3.42
CA LYS A 93 -5.61 -18.44 -3.21
C LYS A 93 -6.50 -17.74 -2.17
N GLU A 94 -5.90 -17.31 -1.08
CA GLU A 94 -6.57 -16.68 0.07
C GLU A 94 -5.84 -15.36 0.38
N PRO A 95 -6.06 -14.32 -0.44
CA PRO A 95 -5.39 -13.05 -0.26
C PRO A 95 -5.85 -12.42 1.05
N GLN A 96 -4.90 -12.02 1.88
CA GLN A 96 -5.13 -11.28 3.10
C GLN A 96 -4.36 -9.96 3.01
N PHE A 97 -4.96 -8.88 3.52
CA PHE A 97 -4.33 -7.58 3.43
C PHE A 97 -3.10 -7.49 4.34
N PHE A 98 -3.22 -8.00 5.57
CA PHE A 98 -2.12 -8.17 6.52
C PHE A 98 -2.26 -9.51 7.25
N ILE A 99 -1.14 -10.18 7.51
CA ILE A 99 -1.08 -11.43 8.30
C ILE A 99 -0.31 -11.09 9.57
N ASP A 100 -0.97 -11.17 10.72
CA ASP A 100 -0.39 -10.88 12.03
C ASP A 100 0.24 -9.48 12.17
N GLY A 101 -0.27 -8.51 11.40
CA GLY A 101 0.22 -7.12 11.37
C GLY A 101 1.13 -6.85 10.18
N VAL A 102 1.94 -5.80 10.28
CA VAL A 102 2.81 -5.34 9.18
C VAL A 102 4.24 -5.29 9.64
N GLU A 103 5.10 -6.06 8.98
CA GLU A 103 6.53 -6.10 9.27
C GLU A 103 7.36 -5.68 8.06
N PRO A 104 8.49 -4.97 8.27
CA PRO A 104 9.39 -4.59 7.18
C PRO A 104 9.90 -5.78 6.35
N ASN A 105 10.07 -6.94 7.00
CA ASN A 105 10.57 -8.16 6.35
C ASN A 105 9.54 -8.82 5.42
N ALA A 106 8.27 -8.42 5.51
CA ALA A 106 7.22 -8.91 4.61
C ALA A 106 7.32 -8.27 3.21
N ILE A 107 8.10 -7.20 3.05
CA ILE A 107 8.23 -6.47 1.79
C ILE A 107 9.45 -6.98 1.02
N LYS A 108 9.22 -7.48 -0.20
CA LYS A 108 10.28 -7.93 -1.12
C LYS A 108 10.21 -7.12 -2.41
N GLN A 109 11.36 -6.61 -2.84
CA GLN A 109 11.46 -5.84 -4.07
C GLN A 109 11.34 -6.76 -5.31
N GLY A 110 10.67 -6.27 -6.35
CA GLY A 110 10.65 -6.88 -7.68
C GLY A 110 11.88 -6.51 -8.53
N GLY A 111 11.77 -6.69 -9.86
CA GLY A 111 12.88 -6.45 -10.80
C GLY A 111 13.02 -5.01 -11.34
N VAL A 112 12.25 -4.04 -10.84
CA VAL A 112 12.02 -2.74 -11.49
C VAL A 112 12.95 -1.62 -11.00
N GLY A 113 13.83 -1.89 -10.02
CA GLY A 113 14.85 -0.91 -9.57
C GLY A 113 14.31 0.22 -8.67
N ASP A 114 13.18 -0.01 -8.02
CA ASP A 114 12.44 0.88 -7.12
C ASP A 114 12.87 0.76 -5.63
N CYS A 115 14.15 0.47 -5.36
CA CYS A 115 14.61 0.16 -3.99
C CYS A 115 14.40 1.32 -3.02
N TRP A 116 14.45 2.57 -3.51
CA TRP A 116 14.18 3.78 -2.75
C TRP A 116 12.72 3.83 -2.26
N PHE A 117 11.77 3.36 -3.06
CA PHE A 117 10.36 3.31 -2.71
C PHE A 117 10.10 2.19 -1.69
N ILE A 118 10.63 0.99 -1.95
CA ILE A 118 10.51 -0.15 -1.04
C ILE A 118 11.15 0.13 0.33
N ALA A 119 12.30 0.79 0.37
CA ALA A 119 12.93 1.22 1.63
C ALA A 119 12.03 2.19 2.42
N SER A 120 11.32 3.08 1.71
CA SER A 120 10.39 4.02 2.34
C SER A 120 9.19 3.30 2.95
N LEU A 121 8.63 2.30 2.26
CA LEU A 121 7.56 1.45 2.81
C LEU A 121 8.03 0.70 4.06
N ALA A 122 9.23 0.11 4.04
CA ALA A 122 9.79 -0.56 5.20
C ALA A 122 9.94 0.38 6.41
N VAL A 123 10.28 1.66 6.20
CA VAL A 123 10.28 2.65 7.29
C VAL A 123 8.87 2.95 7.80
N ILE A 124 7.89 3.10 6.90
CA ILE A 124 6.49 3.35 7.27
C ILE A 124 5.96 2.25 8.18
N THR A 125 6.21 0.98 7.86
CA THR A 125 5.76 -0.17 8.68
C THR A 125 6.39 -0.21 10.09
N ASN A 126 7.53 0.45 10.30
CA ASN A 126 8.16 0.55 11.61
C ASN A 126 7.56 1.66 12.49
N ILE A 127 6.78 2.58 11.94
CA ILE A 127 6.20 3.69 12.70
C ILE A 127 4.74 3.32 13.03
N PRO A 128 4.41 3.06 14.32
CA PRO A 128 3.05 2.71 14.71
C PRO A 128 2.06 3.78 14.25
N LYS A 129 0.90 3.35 13.74
CA LYS A 129 -0.19 4.21 13.24
C LYS A 129 0.09 4.97 11.94
N LEU A 130 1.32 4.98 11.42
CA LEU A 130 1.64 5.73 10.20
C LEU A 130 1.06 5.08 8.95
N LEU A 131 0.97 3.75 8.91
CA LEU A 131 0.39 3.07 7.77
C LEU A 131 -1.12 3.31 7.69
N GLU A 132 -1.80 3.35 8.83
CA GLU A 132 -3.23 3.59 8.96
C GLU A 132 -3.64 5.01 8.54
N THR A 133 -2.72 5.97 8.63
CA THR A 133 -2.98 7.35 8.22
C THR A 133 -2.76 7.56 6.72
N ILE A 134 -1.98 6.67 6.11
CA ILE A 134 -1.74 6.63 4.67
C ILE A 134 -2.82 5.76 3.98
N CYS A 135 -3.13 4.58 4.51
CA CYS A 135 -4.16 3.69 3.96
C CYS A 135 -5.56 4.10 4.42
N VAL A 136 -6.11 5.14 3.78
CA VAL A 136 -7.37 5.79 4.17
C VAL A 136 -8.63 4.96 3.97
N ALA A 137 -8.57 3.93 3.12
CA ALA A 137 -9.67 3.01 2.90
C ALA A 137 -9.18 1.64 2.47
N ARG A 138 -9.85 0.59 2.92
CA ARG A 138 -9.60 -0.78 2.48
C ARG A 138 -10.85 -1.64 2.66
N ASP A 139 -10.95 -2.66 1.82
CA ASP A 139 -11.95 -3.73 1.93
C ASP A 139 -11.32 -5.03 1.45
N GLU A 140 -11.30 -6.03 2.33
CA GLU A 140 -10.65 -7.31 2.08
C GLU A 140 -11.52 -8.26 1.24
N GLU A 141 -12.85 -8.12 1.31
CA GLU A 141 -13.79 -8.93 0.52
C GLU A 141 -13.76 -8.52 -0.95
N VAL A 142 -13.70 -7.21 -1.21
CA VAL A 142 -13.64 -6.64 -2.56
C VAL A 142 -12.18 -6.48 -3.04
N ALA A 143 -11.21 -6.76 -2.16
CA ALA A 143 -9.77 -6.72 -2.39
C ALA A 143 -9.27 -5.37 -2.97
N TYR A 144 -9.63 -4.26 -2.32
CA TYR A 144 -9.10 -2.93 -2.65
C TYR A 144 -8.49 -2.22 -1.44
N ALA A 145 -7.56 -1.30 -1.72
CA ALA A 145 -7.11 -0.30 -0.78
C ALA A 145 -6.78 1.02 -1.48
N LYS A 146 -6.97 2.14 -0.79
CA LYS A 146 -6.69 3.49 -1.25
C LYS A 146 -5.65 4.13 -0.33
N VAL A 147 -4.61 4.67 -0.93
CA VAL A 147 -3.42 5.23 -0.26
C VAL A 147 -3.46 6.77 -0.19
N HIS A 148 -4.16 7.46 -1.10
CA HIS A 148 -4.49 8.90 -1.07
C HIS A 148 -5.22 9.28 -2.37
N GLY A 149 -5.73 10.51 -2.45
CA GLY A 149 -6.30 11.12 -3.67
C GLY A 149 -7.83 11.19 -3.70
N ASP A 150 -8.37 11.93 -4.68
CA ASP A 150 -9.81 12.14 -4.85
C ASP A 150 -10.55 10.81 -5.14
N TYR A 151 -11.81 10.75 -4.68
CA TYR A 151 -12.73 9.62 -4.83
C TYR A 151 -13.41 9.56 -6.19
N GLU A 152 -13.27 10.60 -7.02
CA GLU A 152 -13.80 10.59 -8.40
C GLU A 152 -13.25 9.41 -9.22
N SER A 153 -11.97 9.04 -9.05
CA SER A 153 -11.37 7.85 -9.70
C SER A 153 -12.10 6.55 -9.36
N ILE A 154 -12.60 6.43 -8.13
CA ILE A 154 -13.35 5.27 -7.64
C ILE A 154 -14.78 5.26 -8.21
N VAL A 155 -15.48 6.41 -8.18
CA VAL A 155 -16.85 6.53 -8.73
C VAL A 155 -16.88 6.40 -10.25
N GLY A 156 -15.89 7.02 -10.91
CA GLY A 156 -15.77 7.14 -12.36
C GLY A 156 -15.17 5.93 -13.05
N GLY A 157 -14.64 4.96 -12.29
CA GLY A 157 -14.15 3.71 -12.86
C GLY A 157 -15.26 2.90 -13.52
N TRP A 158 -14.86 2.05 -14.45
CA TRP A 158 -15.77 1.24 -15.27
C TRP A 158 -15.75 -0.20 -14.78
N THR A 159 -16.73 -0.97 -15.22
CA THR A 159 -16.72 -2.42 -14.97
C THR A 159 -15.95 -3.12 -16.09
N GLY A 160 -15.03 -4.00 -15.69
CA GLY A 160 -14.15 -4.77 -16.55
C GLY A 160 -14.43 -6.26 -16.48
N GLU A 161 -13.76 -7.04 -17.34
CA GLU A 161 -13.80 -8.50 -17.30
C GLU A 161 -13.32 -9.08 -15.96
#